data_AF-A0A4Q3RFX2-F1
#
_entry.id   AF-A0A4Q3RFX2-F1
#
_cell.length_a   1.000
_cell.length_b   1.000
_cell.length_c   1.000
_cell.angle_alpha   90.00
_cell.angle_beta   90.00
_cell.angle_gamma   90.00
#
_symmetry.space_group_name_H-M   'P 1'
#
loop_
_entity.id
_entity.type
_entity.pdbx_description
1 polymer ?
#
loop_
_entity_poly.entity_id
_entity_poly.type
_entity_poly.pdbx_seq_one_letter_code
_entity_poly.pdbx_strand_id
1 'polypeptide(L)'
;VDDIRSLVEQVRFAPQAGRYKVYIIDEVHMLSSSAFNAFLKTLEEPPPYAIFILATTEKHKILPTILSRCQIFDFKRITTADTIEHLQEICEKEQITAEKPALHVIAQKSEGCMRDSLSILDKIVSFTDGKLTYANTLEHLNILDEDYYFQLLENLHTQELSSALLLLDNILQKGFEADAFLEGFTEFVRNLLVSKDAKAISLLEVADDFKDKYLTWSQKTELGWILAALNILTEAGMGYKMARNKRLFTEMVVIKLSYLNQALELQPNAEGLSKKKRVEDAKPVAFRALNIRAAKQEPGANIPKPAGALAVPLPVAPAVSYGKSLPKAQPATASLIVEEPSPVITPTAAQSLTIPAPEVAPVSIGSLKSIREKIARQYSTASTSLPLNIEALTACWKQYMEILKTRKQHSTVSNFSMADLQVLDENCFQILVANSMQRKFIETERAGLIEHLMKYFNNRGISYKFAEMEDDETEDDS
;
A
#
# COMPACT_ATOMS: atom_id res chain seq x y z
N VAL A 1 30.10 -15.71 16.93
CA VAL A 1 30.57 -16.28 18.23
C VAL A 1 32.04 -16.00 18.42
N ASP A 2 32.87 -16.29 17.42
CA ASP A 2 34.32 -16.13 17.50
C ASP A 2 34.74 -14.66 17.66
N ASP A 3 33.97 -13.71 17.12
CA ASP A 3 34.21 -12.27 17.31
C ASP A 3 34.11 -11.85 18.78
N ILE A 4 33.13 -12.37 19.53
CA ILE A 4 32.98 -12.07 20.96
C ILE A 4 34.09 -12.73 21.78
N ARG A 5 34.53 -13.93 21.41
CA ARG A 5 35.69 -14.56 22.07
C ARG A 5 36.96 -13.75 21.84
N SER A 6 37.19 -13.32 20.60
CA SER A 6 38.31 -12.46 20.24
C SER A 6 38.26 -11.13 21.00
N LEU A 7 37.08 -10.54 21.14
CA LEU A 7 36.86 -9.33 21.92
C LEU A 7 37.21 -9.55 23.41
N VAL A 8 36.75 -10.65 24.00
CA VAL A 8 37.08 -11.03 25.40
C VAL A 8 38.58 -11.22 25.61
N GLU A 9 39.29 -11.81 24.65
CA GLU A 9 40.75 -11.92 24.71
C GLU A 9 41.43 -10.56 24.63
N GLN A 10 40.96 -9.68 23.75
CA GLN A 10 41.48 -8.32 23.60
C GLN A 10 41.24 -7.43 24.83
N VAL A 11 40.23 -7.71 25.64
CA VAL A 11 39.91 -6.96 26.87
C VAL A 11 41.00 -7.13 27.93
N ARG A 12 41.74 -8.25 27.91
CA ARG A 12 42.81 -8.54 28.88
C ARG A 12 44.03 -7.62 28.76
N PHE A 13 44.17 -6.95 27.61
CA PHE A 13 45.28 -6.06 27.34
C PHE A 13 44.91 -4.61 27.66
N ALA A 14 45.80 -3.95 28.42
CA ALA A 14 45.67 -2.54 28.76
C ALA A 14 45.57 -1.65 27.50
N PRO A 15 44.88 -0.50 27.58
CA PRO A 15 44.77 0.44 26.47
C PRO A 15 46.15 0.92 26.03
N GLN A 16 46.40 0.90 24.72
CA GLN A 16 47.64 1.42 24.12
C GLN A 16 47.69 2.95 24.15
N ALA A 17 46.53 3.60 24.12
CA ALA A 17 46.36 5.05 24.24
C ALA A 17 45.12 5.36 25.07
N GLY A 18 45.23 6.39 25.93
CA GLY A 18 44.14 6.81 26.82
C GLY A 18 44.05 6.02 28.13
N ARG A 19 43.12 6.44 29.00
CA ARG A 19 42.92 5.86 30.34
C ARG A 19 41.98 4.65 30.34
N TYR A 20 41.05 4.61 29.40
CA TYR A 20 40.01 3.59 29.29
C TYR A 20 39.96 3.01 27.89
N LYS A 21 39.53 1.76 27.80
CA LYS A 21 39.20 1.05 26.56
C LYS A 21 37.69 0.80 26.55
N VAL A 22 36.98 1.49 25.66
CA VAL A 22 35.51 1.47 25.60
C VAL A 22 35.06 0.51 24.50
N TYR A 23 34.14 -0.39 24.85
CA TYR A 23 33.53 -1.36 23.96
C TYR A 23 32.05 -1.06 23.84
N ILE A 24 31.60 -0.70 22.63
CA ILE A 24 30.19 -0.47 22.32
C ILE A 24 29.70 -1.66 21.51
N ILE A 25 28.71 -2.36 22.03
CA ILE A 25 28.07 -3.49 21.34
C ILE A 25 26.62 -3.10 21.09
N ASP A 26 26.32 -2.82 19.83
CA ASP A 26 24.96 -2.51 19.40
C ASP A 26 24.17 -3.79 19.11
N GLU A 27 22.85 -3.70 19.30
CA GLU A 27 21.90 -4.81 19.20
C GLU A 27 22.37 -6.10 19.87
N VAL A 28 22.80 -5.98 21.13
CA VAL A 28 23.40 -7.09 21.88
C VAL A 28 22.46 -8.30 22.00
N HIS A 29 21.14 -8.11 21.87
CA HIS A 29 20.15 -9.20 21.84
C HIS A 29 20.33 -10.17 20.67
N MET A 30 21.04 -9.78 19.61
CA MET A 30 21.36 -10.62 18.47
C MET A 30 22.52 -11.59 18.74
N LEU A 31 23.21 -11.47 19.87
CA LEU A 31 24.27 -12.40 20.24
C LEU A 31 23.71 -13.80 20.56
N SER A 32 24.43 -14.83 20.14
CA SER A 32 24.06 -16.20 20.50
C SER A 32 24.28 -16.47 21.99
N SER A 33 23.53 -17.42 22.55
CA SER A 33 23.68 -17.83 23.95
C SER A 33 25.10 -18.27 24.30
N SER A 34 25.81 -18.89 23.35
CA SER A 34 27.22 -19.28 23.52
C SER A 34 28.16 -18.08 23.60
N ALA A 35 27.91 -17.01 22.85
CA ALA A 35 28.67 -15.77 22.92
C ALA A 35 28.40 -15.04 24.23
N PHE A 36 27.15 -15.00 24.69
CA PHE A 36 26.79 -14.42 25.98
C PHE A 36 27.50 -15.10 27.16
N ASN A 37 27.54 -16.43 27.19
CA ASN A 37 28.22 -17.17 28.26
C ASN A 37 29.74 -16.92 28.27
N ALA A 38 30.36 -16.74 27.11
CA ALA A 38 31.76 -16.35 27.02
C ALA A 38 32.00 -14.93 27.55
N PHE A 39 31.03 -14.04 27.33
CA PHE A 39 31.10 -12.65 27.75
C PHE A 39 30.83 -12.45 29.26
N LEU A 40 30.02 -13.31 29.88
CA LEU A 40 29.66 -13.22 31.32
C LEU A 40 30.87 -13.15 32.25
N LYS A 41 31.92 -13.97 32.00
CA LYS A 41 33.13 -13.97 32.82
C LYS A 41 33.84 -12.61 32.83
N THR A 42 33.76 -11.89 31.71
CA THR A 42 34.40 -10.58 31.55
C THR A 42 33.55 -9.45 32.12
N LEU A 43 32.22 -9.61 32.12
CA LEU A 43 31.30 -8.69 32.78
C LEU A 43 31.27 -8.85 34.31
N GLU A 44 31.60 -10.04 34.83
CA GLU A 44 31.70 -10.30 36.27
C GLU A 44 32.93 -9.62 36.89
N GLU A 45 34.07 -9.71 36.22
CA GLU A 45 35.34 -9.16 36.69
C GLU A 45 35.97 -8.29 35.60
N PRO A 46 35.35 -7.14 35.25
CA PRO A 46 35.88 -6.28 34.21
C PRO A 46 37.20 -5.65 34.70
N PRO A 47 38.24 -5.60 33.84
CA PRO A 47 39.43 -4.82 34.14
C PRO A 47 39.08 -3.36 34.43
N PRO A 48 39.77 -2.66 35.35
CA PRO A 48 39.40 -1.31 35.78
C PRO A 48 39.47 -0.26 34.66
N TYR A 49 40.16 -0.57 33.56
CA TYR A 49 40.27 0.27 32.37
C TYR A 49 39.24 -0.08 31.29
N ALA A 50 38.51 -1.19 31.39
CA ALA A 50 37.56 -1.63 30.38
C ALA A 50 36.16 -1.11 30.70
N ILE A 51 35.53 -0.41 29.76
CA ILE A 51 34.14 0.05 29.87
C ILE A 51 33.32 -0.63 28.78
N PHE A 52 32.22 -1.28 29.18
CA PHE A 52 31.28 -1.91 28.26
C PHE A 52 29.99 -1.10 28.18
N ILE A 53 29.57 -0.78 26.96
CA ILE A 53 28.30 -0.13 26.64
C ILE A 53 27.53 -1.11 25.76
N LEU A 54 26.41 -1.61 26.27
CA LEU A 54 25.55 -2.54 25.57
C LEU A 54 24.27 -1.80 25.16
N ALA A 55 23.97 -1.76 23.88
CA ALA A 55 22.73 -1.21 23.35
C ALA A 55 21.82 -2.33 22.82
N THR A 56 20.52 -2.19 23.04
CA THR A 56 19.51 -3.13 22.53
C THR A 56 18.16 -2.44 22.42
N THR A 57 17.42 -2.75 21.36
CA THR A 57 16.01 -2.40 21.22
C THR A 57 15.09 -3.38 21.99
N GLU A 58 15.59 -4.55 22.36
CA GLU A 58 14.82 -5.65 22.95
C GLU A 58 15.39 -6.11 24.31
N LYS A 59 15.19 -5.31 25.35
CA LYS A 59 15.68 -5.60 26.73
C LYS A 59 15.25 -6.97 27.26
N HIS A 60 14.04 -7.41 26.93
CA HIS A 60 13.47 -8.67 27.41
C HIS A 60 14.13 -9.93 26.81
N LYS A 61 14.82 -9.79 25.66
CA LYS A 61 15.60 -10.88 25.06
C LYS A 61 16.97 -11.06 25.72
N ILE A 62 17.40 -10.10 26.54
CA ILE A 62 18.69 -10.19 27.24
C ILE A 62 18.56 -11.09 28.47
N LEU A 63 19.55 -11.96 28.66
CA LEU A 63 19.59 -12.85 29.82
C LEU A 63 19.59 -12.04 31.12
N PRO A 64 18.76 -12.39 32.12
CA PRO A 64 18.73 -11.71 33.42
C PRO A 64 20.09 -11.64 34.12
N THR A 65 20.97 -12.62 33.86
CA THR A 65 22.34 -12.66 34.38
C THR A 65 23.22 -11.52 33.87
N ILE A 66 22.97 -10.99 32.68
CA ILE A 66 23.69 -9.84 32.14
C ILE A 66 23.10 -8.56 32.71
N LEU A 67 21.77 -8.46 32.72
CA LEU A 67 21.06 -7.31 33.26
C LEU A 67 21.43 -7.04 34.72
N SER A 68 21.65 -8.09 35.53
CA SER A 68 22.05 -7.94 36.94
C SER A 68 23.48 -7.39 37.13
N ARG A 69 24.29 -7.33 36.07
CA ARG A 69 25.71 -6.91 36.09
C ARG A 69 25.95 -5.61 35.32
N CYS A 70 24.90 -5.02 34.76
CA CYS A 70 24.96 -3.77 34.01
C CYS A 70 24.15 -2.67 34.70
N GLN A 71 24.64 -1.44 34.65
CA GLN A 71 23.81 -0.28 34.93
C GLN A 71 22.85 -0.09 33.75
N ILE A 72 21.55 -0.11 34.03
CA ILE A 72 20.53 -0.01 33.00
C ILE A 72 20.11 1.46 32.86
N PHE A 73 20.13 1.93 31.61
CA PHE A 73 19.56 3.22 31.21
C PHE A 73 18.50 2.96 30.16
N ASP A 74 17.24 3.17 30.52
CA ASP A 74 16.11 3.02 29.60
C ASP A 74 15.83 4.39 28.94
N PHE A 75 16.10 4.49 27.63
CA PHE A 75 15.77 5.68 26.84
C PHE A 75 14.30 5.64 26.43
N LYS A 76 13.57 6.71 26.72
CA LYS A 76 12.20 6.88 26.24
C LYS A 76 12.20 7.53 24.86
N ARG A 77 11.12 7.33 24.09
CA ARG A 77 10.90 8.08 22.85
C ARG A 77 10.91 9.57 23.15
N ILE A 78 11.53 10.33 22.26
CA ILE A 78 11.59 11.79 22.35
C ILE A 78 10.19 12.33 22.03
N THR A 79 9.74 13.34 22.76
CA THR A 79 8.42 13.91 22.51
C THR A 79 8.43 14.70 21.20
N THR A 80 7.27 14.84 20.55
CA THR A 80 7.15 15.62 19.32
C THR A 80 7.59 17.07 19.55
N ALA A 81 7.27 17.65 20.71
CA ALA A 81 7.68 19.01 21.08
C ALA A 81 9.20 19.16 21.18
N ASP A 82 9.87 18.26 21.90
CA ASP A 82 11.34 18.29 22.04
C ASP A 82 12.02 18.05 20.68
N THR A 83 11.42 17.21 19.82
CA THR A 83 11.92 16.96 18.47
C THR A 83 11.85 18.23 17.62
N ILE A 84 10.73 18.95 17.65
CA ILE A 84 10.57 20.21 16.91
C ILE A 84 11.58 21.26 17.39
N GLU A 85 11.76 21.41 18.70
CA GLU A 85 12.72 22.34 19.28
C GLU A 85 14.14 22.01 18.81
N HIS A 86 14.54 20.74 18.87
CA HIS A 86 15.86 20.33 18.42
C HIS A 86 16.09 20.50 16.91
N LEU A 87 15.09 20.17 16.08
CA LEU A 87 15.19 20.41 14.63
C LEU A 87 15.27 21.91 14.32
N GLN A 88 14.55 22.75 15.06
CA GLN A 88 14.62 24.20 14.91
C GLN A 88 16.02 24.72 15.25
N GLU A 89 16.63 24.28 16.36
CA GLU A 89 18.00 24.65 16.71
C GLU A 89 19.02 24.26 15.62
N ILE A 90 18.83 23.11 14.98
CA ILE A 90 19.72 22.65 13.89
C ILE A 90 19.53 23.50 12.65
N CYS A 91 18.29 23.80 12.27
CA CYS A 91 18.00 24.70 11.15
C CYS A 91 18.62 26.09 11.35
N GLU A 92 18.58 26.64 12.57
CA GLU A 92 19.20 27.92 12.91
C GLU A 92 20.74 27.88 12.78
N LYS A 93 21.38 26.79 13.22
CA LYS A 93 22.84 26.60 13.13
C LYS A 93 23.30 26.44 11.68
N GLU A 94 22.55 25.69 10.88
CA GLU A 94 22.84 25.40 9.47
C GLU A 94 22.31 26.47 8.49
N GLN A 95 21.72 27.57 9.00
CA GLN A 95 21.14 28.66 8.20
C GLN A 95 20.03 28.20 7.22
N ILE A 96 19.24 27.20 7.63
CA ILE A 96 18.10 26.69 6.88
C ILE A 96 16.84 27.46 7.30
N THR A 97 16.08 27.95 6.32
CA THR A 97 14.80 28.62 6.59
C THR A 97 13.70 27.57 6.74
N ALA A 98 13.24 27.33 7.97
CA ALA A 98 12.22 26.31 8.26
C ALA A 98 10.96 26.90 8.91
N GLU A 99 9.79 26.51 8.39
CA GLU A 99 8.49 26.82 8.97
C GLU A 99 8.17 25.84 10.12
N LYS A 100 7.65 26.35 11.24
CA LYS A 100 7.30 25.51 12.39
C LYS A 100 6.30 24.37 12.06
N PRO A 101 5.25 24.59 11.24
CA PRO A 101 4.38 23.50 10.80
C PRO A 101 5.11 22.40 10.02
N ALA A 102 6.13 22.74 9.22
CA ALA A 102 6.94 21.76 8.49
C ALA A 102 7.74 20.85 9.45
N LEU A 103 8.38 21.45 10.46
CA LEU A 103 9.10 20.71 11.50
C LEU A 103 8.17 19.80 12.30
N HIS A 104 6.93 20.23 12.54
CA HIS A 104 5.92 19.41 13.21
C HIS A 104 5.59 18.13 12.42
N VAL A 105 5.39 18.24 11.11
CA VAL A 105 5.11 17.09 10.24
C VAL A 105 6.28 16.11 10.26
N ILE A 106 7.52 16.60 10.19
CA ILE A 106 8.72 15.75 10.27
C ILE A 106 8.80 15.02 11.61
N ALA A 107 8.59 15.76 12.72
CA ALA A 107 8.62 15.20 14.06
C ALA A 107 7.55 14.11 14.23
N GLN A 108 6.32 14.35 13.77
CA GLN A 108 5.24 13.36 13.80
C GLN A 108 5.60 12.12 12.99
N LYS A 109 6.10 12.30 11.75
CA LYS A 109 6.47 11.17 10.88
C LYS A 109 7.61 10.31 11.42
N SER A 110 8.47 10.90 12.24
CA SER A 110 9.62 10.21 12.84
C SER A 110 9.30 9.42 14.12
N GLU A 111 8.07 9.53 14.66
CA GLU A 111 7.59 8.79 15.84
C GLU A 111 8.54 8.80 17.07
N GLY A 112 9.27 9.90 17.27
CA GLY A 112 10.21 10.08 18.38
C GLY A 112 11.63 9.50 18.13
N CYS A 113 11.93 9.07 16.90
CA CYS A 113 13.27 8.68 16.45
C CYS A 113 14.00 9.87 15.82
N MET A 114 14.89 10.53 16.59
CA MET A 114 15.62 11.71 16.12
C MET A 114 16.47 11.43 14.88
N ARG A 115 17.04 10.23 14.75
CA ARG A 115 17.81 9.85 13.56
C ARG A 115 16.94 9.92 12.31
N ASP A 116 15.71 9.43 12.40
CA ASP A 116 14.78 9.46 11.26
C ASP A 116 14.31 10.88 10.99
N SER A 117 14.04 11.69 12.02
CA SER A 117 13.68 13.10 11.88
C SER A 117 14.76 13.89 11.13
N LEU A 118 16.04 13.69 11.50
CA LEU A 118 17.18 14.35 10.85
C LEU A 118 17.38 13.83 9.42
N SER A 119 17.23 12.53 9.19
CA SER A 119 17.34 11.93 7.85
C SER A 119 16.26 12.47 6.91
N ILE A 120 15.04 12.64 7.43
CA ILE A 120 13.92 13.26 6.70
C ILE A 120 14.23 14.74 6.42
N LEU A 121 14.65 15.49 7.43
CA LEU A 121 14.99 16.91 7.29
C LEU A 121 16.05 17.12 6.22
N ASP A 122 17.17 16.41 6.31
CA ASP A 122 18.29 16.50 5.36
C ASP A 122 17.84 16.16 3.94
N LYS A 123 17.05 15.09 3.79
CA LYS A 123 16.48 14.72 2.49
C LYS A 123 15.65 15.85 1.90
N ILE A 124 14.73 16.46 2.66
CA ILE A 124 13.87 17.53 2.14
C ILE A 124 14.70 18.78 1.81
N VAL A 125 15.60 19.18 2.72
CA VAL A 125 16.47 20.35 2.54
C VAL A 125 17.33 20.24 1.30
N SER A 126 17.81 19.04 0.97
CA SER A 126 18.60 18.77 -0.24
C SER A 126 17.84 19.02 -1.55
N PHE A 127 16.50 18.97 -1.52
CA PHE A 127 15.64 19.23 -2.69
C PHE A 127 15.07 20.65 -2.73
N THR A 128 15.13 21.39 -1.63
CA THR A 128 14.48 22.71 -1.52
C THR A 128 15.45 23.88 -1.34
N ASP A 129 16.75 23.66 -1.59
CA ASP A 129 17.82 24.65 -1.47
C ASP A 129 17.76 25.44 -0.13
N GLY A 130 17.54 24.73 0.98
CA GLY A 130 17.52 25.32 2.32
C GLY A 130 16.21 26.01 2.72
N LYS A 131 15.11 25.84 1.96
CA LYS A 131 13.77 26.35 2.33
C LYS A 131 12.81 25.22 2.66
N LEU A 132 12.53 25.04 3.93
CA LEU A 132 11.61 24.02 4.42
C LEU A 132 10.23 24.63 4.72
N THR A 133 9.32 24.55 3.75
CA THR A 133 7.93 24.98 3.88
C THR A 133 7.01 23.80 4.20
N TYR A 134 5.83 24.09 4.78
CA TYR A 134 4.82 23.07 5.07
C TYR A 134 4.41 22.29 3.81
N ALA A 135 4.10 23.00 2.72
CA ALA A 135 3.66 22.40 1.47
C ALA A 135 4.72 21.47 0.84
N ASN A 136 5.98 21.91 0.77
CA ASN A 136 7.06 21.09 0.21
C ASN A 136 7.32 19.85 1.09
N THR A 137 7.22 20.01 2.40
CA THR A 137 7.41 18.91 3.36
C THR A 137 6.36 17.82 3.19
N LEU A 138 5.10 18.20 3.03
CA LEU A 138 4.01 17.25 2.74
C LEU A 138 4.22 16.50 1.42
N GLU A 139 4.60 17.21 0.36
CA GLU A 139 4.87 16.62 -0.95
C GLU A 139 6.02 15.60 -0.90
N HIS A 140 7.14 15.96 -0.26
CA HIS A 140 8.29 15.06 -0.14
C HIS A 140 8.06 13.88 0.80
N LEU A 141 7.23 14.05 1.83
CA LEU A 141 6.84 12.97 2.73
C LEU A 141 5.69 12.12 2.19
N ASN A 142 5.10 12.52 1.05
CA ASN A 142 3.90 11.92 0.50
C ASN A 142 2.78 11.83 1.54
N ILE A 143 2.63 12.88 2.36
CA ILE A 143 1.55 13.05 3.35
C ILE A 143 0.50 13.98 2.77
N LEU A 144 -0.76 13.57 2.85
CA LEU A 144 -1.87 14.39 2.38
C LEU A 144 -2.15 15.52 3.37
N ASP A 145 -2.39 16.71 2.83
CA ASP A 145 -2.80 17.85 3.64
C ASP A 145 -4.19 17.62 4.24
N GLU A 146 -4.37 18.05 5.49
CA GLU A 146 -5.61 17.89 6.25
C GLU A 146 -6.82 18.56 5.57
N ASP A 147 -6.56 19.63 4.82
CA ASP A 147 -7.59 20.32 4.04
C ASP A 147 -8.25 19.41 2.98
N TYR A 148 -7.53 18.41 2.44
CA TYR A 148 -8.15 17.41 1.56
C TYR A 148 -9.17 16.55 2.29
N TYR A 149 -8.91 16.20 3.55
CA TYR A 149 -9.83 15.40 4.34
C TYR A 149 -11.05 16.21 4.80
N PHE A 150 -10.88 17.50 5.11
CA PHE A 150 -12.02 18.38 5.36
C PHE A 150 -12.90 18.57 4.13
N GLN A 151 -12.31 18.77 2.94
CA GLN A 151 -13.05 18.83 1.68
C GLN A 151 -13.78 17.52 1.37
N LEU A 152 -13.13 16.38 1.63
CA LEU A 152 -13.75 15.07 1.48
C LEU A 152 -14.94 14.92 2.42
N LEU A 153 -14.76 15.24 3.71
CA LEU A 153 -15.82 15.18 4.72
C LEU A 153 -17.04 16.03 4.31
N GLU A 154 -16.81 17.23 3.79
CA GLU A 154 -17.86 18.10 3.28
C GLU A 154 -18.62 17.43 2.12
N ASN A 155 -17.91 16.94 1.11
CA ASN A 155 -18.50 16.22 -0.03
C ASN A 155 -19.29 14.97 0.40
N LEU A 156 -18.80 14.24 1.42
CA LEU A 156 -19.49 13.07 1.96
C LEU A 156 -20.79 13.46 2.68
N HIS A 157 -20.79 14.57 3.41
CA HIS A 157 -22.00 15.07 4.10
C HIS A 157 -23.03 15.63 3.14
N THR A 158 -22.60 16.37 2.12
CA THR A 158 -23.47 16.91 1.06
C THR A 158 -23.90 15.86 0.04
N GLN A 159 -23.35 14.64 0.13
CA GLN A 159 -23.61 13.51 -0.79
C GLN A 159 -23.18 13.80 -2.24
N GLU A 160 -22.20 14.68 -2.44
CA GLU A 160 -21.62 15.03 -3.74
C GLU A 160 -20.59 13.98 -4.17
N LEU A 161 -21.06 12.80 -4.56
CA LEU A 161 -20.22 11.66 -4.92
C LEU A 161 -19.23 11.99 -6.05
N SER A 162 -19.67 12.74 -7.06
CA SER A 162 -18.81 13.13 -8.18
C SER A 162 -17.62 13.96 -7.71
N SER A 163 -17.85 14.93 -6.83
CA SER A 163 -16.80 15.77 -6.24
C SER A 163 -15.86 14.95 -5.36
N ALA A 164 -16.39 14.02 -4.56
CA ALA A 164 -15.57 13.13 -3.73
C ALA A 164 -14.65 12.22 -4.56
N LEU A 165 -15.16 11.64 -5.66
CA LEU A 165 -14.36 10.78 -6.55
C LEU A 165 -13.33 11.58 -7.36
N LEU A 166 -13.67 12.81 -7.78
CA LEU A 166 -12.71 13.70 -8.44
C LEU A 166 -11.59 14.14 -7.50
N LEU A 167 -11.91 14.39 -6.23
CA LEU A 167 -10.92 14.71 -5.20
C LEU A 167 -9.97 13.52 -4.98
N LEU A 168 -10.51 12.30 -4.87
CA LEU A 168 -9.70 11.08 -4.80
C LEU A 168 -8.81 10.92 -6.03
N ASP A 169 -9.32 11.11 -7.24
CA ASP A 169 -8.52 11.02 -8.47
C ASP A 169 -7.40 12.07 -8.50
N ASN A 170 -7.67 13.31 -8.07
CA ASN A 170 -6.64 14.36 -7.96
C ASN A 170 -5.52 13.96 -6.99
N ILE A 171 -5.88 13.39 -5.84
CA ILE A 171 -4.95 12.87 -4.84
C ILE A 171 -4.07 11.77 -5.47
N LEU A 172 -4.67 10.77 -6.12
CA LEU A 172 -3.92 9.67 -6.71
C LEU A 172 -3.03 10.13 -7.88
N GLN A 173 -3.47 11.10 -8.67
CA GLN A 173 -2.67 11.68 -9.77
C GLN A 173 -1.43 12.43 -9.27
N LYS A 174 -1.46 12.97 -8.05
CA LYS A 174 -0.30 13.60 -7.40
C LYS A 174 0.73 12.59 -6.87
N GLY A 175 0.48 11.29 -7.00
CA GLY A 175 1.41 10.23 -6.59
C GLY A 175 1.17 9.69 -5.17
N PHE A 176 0.13 10.16 -4.49
CA PHE A 176 -0.28 9.58 -3.20
C PHE A 176 -0.82 8.17 -3.41
N GLU A 177 -0.40 7.25 -2.54
CA GLU A 177 -0.94 5.90 -2.58
C GLU A 177 -2.32 5.83 -1.93
N ALA A 178 -3.21 5.02 -2.50
CA ALA A 178 -4.56 4.86 -1.96
C ALA A 178 -4.61 4.24 -0.55
N ASP A 179 -3.54 3.53 -0.14
CA ASP A 179 -3.39 2.99 1.23
C ASP A 179 -3.15 4.13 2.22
N ALA A 180 -2.17 4.99 1.91
CA ALA A 180 -1.85 6.17 2.73
C ALA A 180 -3.05 7.13 2.83
N PHE A 181 -3.81 7.29 1.74
CA PHE A 181 -5.08 8.03 1.77
C PHE A 181 -6.08 7.43 2.77
N LEU A 182 -6.29 6.11 2.75
CA LEU A 182 -7.24 5.43 3.65
C LEU A 182 -6.76 5.50 5.11
N GLU A 183 -5.47 5.29 5.36
CA GLU A 183 -4.87 5.38 6.69
C GLU A 183 -5.00 6.79 7.27
N GLY A 184 -4.59 7.81 6.49
CA GLY A 184 -4.73 9.21 6.93
C GLY A 184 -6.18 9.64 7.09
N PHE A 185 -7.11 9.17 6.25
CA PHE A 185 -8.54 9.47 6.46
C PHE A 185 -9.11 8.75 7.70
N THR A 186 -8.60 7.56 8.03
CA THR A 186 -8.95 6.86 9.28
C THR A 186 -8.49 7.66 10.50
N GLU A 187 -7.26 8.16 10.46
CA GLU A 187 -6.72 9.03 11.50
C GLU A 187 -7.52 10.34 11.62
N PHE A 188 -7.84 10.98 10.50
CA PHE A 188 -8.70 12.18 10.45
C PHE A 188 -10.06 11.95 11.12
N VAL A 189 -10.76 10.86 10.78
CA VAL A 189 -12.08 10.56 11.39
C VAL A 189 -11.92 10.22 12.88
N ARG A 190 -10.82 9.58 13.29
CA ARG A 190 -10.49 9.34 14.70
C ARG A 190 -10.25 10.67 15.43
N ASN A 191 -9.57 11.61 14.80
CA ASN A 191 -9.32 12.95 15.34
C ASN A 191 -10.62 13.75 15.47
N LEU A 192 -11.58 13.61 14.54
CA LEU A 192 -12.94 14.15 14.69
C LEU A 192 -13.68 13.55 15.89
N LEU A 193 -13.55 12.24 16.12
CA LEU A 193 -14.16 11.56 17.28
C LEU A 193 -13.61 12.11 18.59
N VAL A 194 -12.28 12.20 18.71
CA VAL A 194 -11.61 12.73 19.91
C VAL A 194 -12.00 14.19 20.15
N SER A 195 -12.11 14.99 19.09
CA SER A 195 -12.49 16.40 19.13
C SER A 195 -13.96 16.64 19.53
N LYS A 196 -14.77 15.60 19.75
CA LYS A 196 -16.11 15.73 20.32
C LYS A 196 -16.08 16.25 21.75
N ASP A 197 -15.05 15.89 22.52
CA ASP A 197 -14.79 16.46 23.84
C ASP A 197 -13.72 17.55 23.70
N ALA A 198 -14.09 18.78 24.05
CA ALA A 198 -13.18 19.92 24.00
C ALA A 198 -11.91 19.72 24.87
N LYS A 199 -12.01 18.91 25.93
CA LYS A 199 -10.85 18.60 26.79
C LYS A 199 -9.85 17.67 26.10
N ALA A 200 -10.30 16.85 25.16
CA ALA A 200 -9.47 15.87 24.49
C ALA A 200 -8.75 16.43 23.25
N ILE A 201 -9.02 17.68 22.86
CA ILE A 201 -8.34 18.37 21.75
C ILE A 201 -6.83 18.45 21.98
N SER A 202 -6.38 18.57 23.23
CA SER A 202 -4.95 18.60 23.54
C SER A 202 -4.23 17.29 23.23
N LEU A 203 -4.96 16.20 22.98
CA LEU A 203 -4.42 14.89 22.62
C LEU A 203 -4.23 14.71 21.10
N LEU A 204 -4.64 15.71 20.29
CA LEU A 204 -4.46 15.68 18.85
C LEU A 204 -3.00 16.02 18.52
N GLU A 205 -2.37 15.14 17.75
CA GLU A 205 -1.03 15.34 17.18
C GLU A 205 -1.16 16.02 15.81
N VAL A 206 -1.81 17.17 15.79
CA VAL A 206 -1.99 18.00 14.57
C VAL A 206 -1.49 19.41 14.85
N ALA A 207 -1.13 20.13 13.78
CA ALA A 207 -0.74 21.53 13.90
C ALA A 207 -1.87 22.36 14.54
N ASP A 208 -1.50 23.35 15.35
CA ASP A 208 -2.46 24.12 16.17
C ASP A 208 -3.57 24.77 15.31
N ASP A 209 -3.23 25.20 14.09
CA ASP A 209 -4.16 25.80 13.12
C ASP A 209 -5.33 24.88 12.73
N PHE A 210 -5.16 23.56 12.83
CA PHE A 210 -6.23 22.60 12.51
C PHE A 210 -7.10 22.24 13.72
N LYS A 211 -6.66 22.48 14.96
CA LYS A 211 -7.41 22.09 16.16
C LYS A 211 -8.79 22.74 16.23
N ASP A 212 -8.88 24.02 15.87
CA ASP A 212 -10.16 24.75 15.82
C ASP A 212 -11.08 24.25 14.70
N LYS A 213 -10.51 23.89 13.53
CA LYS A 213 -11.26 23.27 12.43
C LYS A 213 -11.83 21.92 12.85
N TYR A 214 -11.03 21.07 13.49
CA TYR A 214 -11.45 19.78 14.02
C TYR A 214 -12.57 19.91 15.07
N LEU A 215 -12.46 20.88 16.00
CA LEU A 215 -13.53 21.15 16.96
C LEU A 215 -14.82 21.60 16.27
N THR A 216 -14.71 22.47 15.28
CA THR A 216 -15.89 22.97 14.54
C THR A 216 -16.59 21.83 13.79
N TRP A 217 -15.84 21.01 13.06
CA TRP A 217 -16.38 19.90 12.29
C TRP A 217 -16.84 18.73 13.14
N SER A 218 -16.19 18.48 14.29
CA SER A 218 -16.63 17.47 15.24
C SER A 218 -18.03 17.80 15.74
N GLN A 219 -18.33 19.06 16.08
CA GLN A 219 -19.65 19.44 16.56
C GLN A 219 -20.72 19.36 15.46
N LYS A 220 -20.37 19.68 14.20
CA LYS A 220 -21.29 19.58 13.05
C LYS A 220 -21.63 18.14 12.65
N THR A 221 -20.71 17.20 12.85
CA THR A 221 -20.85 15.81 12.39
C THR A 221 -21.55 14.96 13.44
N GLU A 222 -22.54 14.14 13.09
CA GLU A 222 -23.20 13.27 14.08
C GLU A 222 -22.26 12.16 14.61
N LEU A 223 -22.37 11.84 15.90
CA LEU A 223 -21.53 10.80 16.52
C LEU A 223 -21.74 9.42 15.86
N GLY A 224 -22.98 9.09 15.48
CA GLY A 224 -23.30 7.83 14.78
C GLY A 224 -22.59 7.71 13.44
N TRP A 225 -22.48 8.81 12.68
CA TRP A 225 -21.75 8.86 11.43
C TRP A 225 -20.26 8.61 11.64
N ILE A 226 -19.63 9.28 12.60
CA ILE A 226 -18.19 9.13 12.90
C ILE A 226 -17.85 7.67 13.24
N LEU A 227 -18.65 7.04 14.11
CA LEU A 227 -18.42 5.65 14.51
C LEU A 227 -18.60 4.67 13.34
N ALA A 228 -19.64 4.86 12.53
CA ALA A 228 -19.89 4.00 11.38
C ALA A 228 -18.82 4.20 10.27
N ALA A 229 -18.37 5.43 10.05
CA ALA A 229 -17.28 5.75 9.14
C ALA A 229 -15.96 5.11 9.58
N LEU A 230 -15.61 5.19 10.86
CA LEU A 230 -14.43 4.51 11.42
C LEU A 230 -14.48 3.00 11.23
N ASN A 231 -15.65 2.38 11.40
CA ASN A 231 -15.78 0.95 11.18
C ASN A 231 -15.54 0.58 9.70
N ILE A 232 -16.17 1.31 8.77
CA ILE A 232 -15.97 1.12 7.33
C ILE A 232 -14.49 1.29 6.94
N LEU A 233 -13.83 2.29 7.51
CA LEU A 233 -12.42 2.59 7.24
C LEU A 233 -11.47 1.54 7.82
N THR A 234 -11.74 1.05 9.03
CA THR A 234 -10.96 -0.02 9.65
C THR A 234 -11.09 -1.33 8.86
N GLU A 235 -12.31 -1.67 8.44
CA GLU A 235 -12.56 -2.80 7.53
C GLU A 235 -11.86 -2.59 6.18
N ALA A 236 -11.86 -1.35 5.66
CA ALA A 236 -11.20 -1.01 4.42
C ALA A 236 -9.69 -1.21 4.50
N GLY A 237 -9.02 -0.79 5.58
CA GLY A 237 -7.58 -1.00 5.76
C GLY A 237 -7.18 -2.49 5.74
N MET A 238 -8.00 -3.36 6.33
CA MET A 238 -7.78 -4.81 6.27
C MET A 238 -8.04 -5.37 4.86
N GLY A 239 -9.14 -4.96 4.22
CA GLY A 239 -9.54 -5.44 2.90
C GLY A 239 -8.66 -4.94 1.75
N TYR A 240 -8.05 -3.77 1.89
CA TYR A 240 -7.22 -3.13 0.86
C TYR A 240 -6.04 -4.00 0.46
N LYS A 241 -5.36 -4.63 1.45
CA LYS A 241 -4.23 -5.54 1.20
C LYS A 241 -4.61 -6.77 0.38
N MET A 242 -5.85 -7.23 0.50
CA MET A 242 -6.38 -8.40 -0.22
C MET A 242 -7.03 -8.04 -1.57
N ALA A 243 -7.25 -6.74 -1.82
CA ALA A 243 -7.97 -6.29 -3.01
C ALA A 243 -7.13 -6.50 -4.28
N ARG A 244 -7.73 -7.17 -5.28
CA ARG A 244 -7.10 -7.33 -6.60
C ARG A 244 -6.94 -6.00 -7.34
N ASN A 245 -7.94 -5.13 -7.21
CA ASN A 245 -7.92 -3.79 -7.77
C ASN A 245 -8.04 -2.77 -6.62
N LYS A 246 -6.90 -2.24 -6.20
CA LYS A 246 -6.76 -1.29 -5.10
C LYS A 246 -7.52 0.01 -5.34
N ARG A 247 -7.47 0.55 -6.57
CA ARG A 247 -8.17 1.78 -6.94
C ARG A 247 -9.68 1.62 -6.84
N LEU A 248 -10.23 0.59 -7.48
CA LEU A 248 -11.67 0.30 -7.41
C LEU A 248 -12.13 0.06 -5.97
N PHE A 249 -11.30 -0.62 -5.16
CA PHE A 249 -11.61 -0.84 -3.76
C PHE A 249 -11.74 0.48 -2.98
N THR A 250 -10.79 1.40 -3.13
CA THR A 250 -10.84 2.71 -2.48
C THR A 250 -12.02 3.55 -2.97
N GLU A 251 -12.32 3.54 -4.28
CA GLU A 251 -13.52 4.19 -4.85
C GLU A 251 -14.81 3.63 -4.22
N MET A 252 -14.90 2.30 -4.01
CA MET A 252 -16.03 1.68 -3.33
C MET A 252 -16.16 2.13 -1.87
N VAL A 253 -15.05 2.34 -1.17
CA VAL A 253 -15.05 2.85 0.22
C VAL A 253 -15.60 4.27 0.26
N VAL A 254 -15.15 5.16 -0.64
CA VAL A 254 -15.67 6.54 -0.74
C VAL A 254 -17.16 6.55 -1.08
N ILE A 255 -17.61 5.69 -2.00
CA ILE A 255 -19.04 5.53 -2.32
C ILE A 255 -19.83 5.11 -1.09
N LYS A 256 -19.36 4.10 -0.35
CA LYS A 256 -20.04 3.67 0.88
C LYS A 256 -20.18 4.83 1.87
N LEU A 257 -19.10 5.55 2.13
CA LEU A 257 -19.10 6.69 3.04
C LEU A 257 -20.05 7.81 2.58
N SER A 258 -20.17 8.05 1.27
CA SER A 258 -21.05 9.09 0.71
C SER A 258 -22.53 8.81 0.99
N TYR A 259 -22.93 7.54 0.99
CA TYR A 259 -24.32 7.13 1.26
C TYR A 259 -24.57 6.73 2.73
N LEU A 260 -23.60 6.98 3.61
CA LEU A 260 -23.69 6.57 5.01
C LEU A 260 -24.84 7.25 5.76
N ASN A 261 -25.09 8.55 5.49
CA ASN A 261 -26.21 9.28 6.09
C ASN A 261 -27.56 8.63 5.78
N GLN A 262 -27.78 8.22 4.53
CA GLN A 262 -29.02 7.52 4.13
C GLN A 262 -29.15 6.17 4.84
N ALA A 263 -28.03 5.47 5.05
CA ALA A 263 -28.03 4.16 5.71
C ALA A 263 -28.37 4.27 7.20
N LEU A 264 -27.94 5.35 7.86
CA LEU A 264 -28.27 5.66 9.26
C LEU A 264 -29.73 6.11 9.40
N GLU A 265 -30.25 6.91 8.47
CA GLU A 265 -31.65 7.36 8.40
C GLU A 265 -32.65 6.25 8.07
N LEU A 266 -32.22 5.09 7.60
CA LEU A 266 -33.08 3.92 7.38
C LEU A 266 -33.19 3.02 8.63
N GLN A 267 -32.37 3.25 9.65
CA GLN A 267 -32.44 2.59 10.97
C GLN A 267 -33.19 3.30 12.12
N PRO A 268 -33.91 4.44 11.98
CA PRO A 268 -34.56 5.12 13.11
C PRO A 268 -35.72 4.35 13.73
N ASN A 269 -36.29 3.33 13.07
CA ASN A 269 -37.45 2.58 13.57
C ASN A 269 -37.14 1.48 14.60
N ALA A 270 -35.99 1.54 15.28
CA ALA A 270 -35.77 0.79 16.51
C ALA A 270 -36.17 1.65 17.73
N GLU A 271 -37.43 2.08 17.80
CA GLU A 271 -38.01 2.62 19.03
C GLU A 271 -38.11 1.50 20.07
N GLY A 272 -37.28 1.54 21.11
CA GLY A 272 -37.46 0.68 22.29
C GLY A 272 -36.22 0.17 23.01
N LEU A 273 -34.99 0.52 22.60
CA LEU A 273 -33.80 0.02 23.29
C LEU A 273 -32.99 1.16 23.92
N SER A 274 -32.88 1.08 25.23
CA SER A 274 -32.19 2.00 26.14
C SER A 274 -30.76 2.32 25.69
N LYS A 275 -30.32 3.55 25.96
CA LYS A 275 -29.03 4.15 25.53
C LYS A 275 -27.76 3.32 25.82
N LYS A 276 -27.83 2.27 26.64
CA LYS A 276 -26.72 1.33 26.91
C LYS A 276 -26.57 0.24 25.84
N LYS A 277 -27.60 -0.08 25.06
CA LYS A 277 -27.55 -1.16 24.04
C LYS A 277 -27.15 -0.68 22.63
N ARG A 278 -27.06 0.63 22.40
CA ARG A 278 -26.68 1.23 21.11
C ARG A 278 -25.20 1.05 20.74
N VAL A 279 -24.33 0.74 21.71
CA VAL A 279 -22.88 0.57 21.48
C VAL A 279 -22.53 -0.90 21.23
N GLU A 280 -23.31 -1.85 21.77
CA GLU A 280 -23.09 -3.29 21.58
C GLU A 280 -23.73 -3.84 20.29
N ASP A 281 -24.79 -3.20 19.78
CA ASP A 281 -25.49 -3.59 18.54
C ASP A 281 -25.05 -2.77 17.31
N ALA A 282 -23.82 -2.27 17.27
CA ALA A 282 -23.22 -1.68 16.07
C ALA A 282 -22.92 -2.78 15.03
N LYS A 283 -23.98 -3.38 14.48
CA LYS A 283 -23.85 -4.31 13.34
C LYS A 283 -23.38 -3.51 12.11
N PRO A 284 -22.50 -4.08 11.28
CA PRO A 284 -22.11 -3.45 10.02
C PRO A 284 -23.39 -3.17 9.23
N VAL A 285 -23.60 -1.89 8.92
CA VAL A 285 -24.79 -1.44 8.20
C VAL A 285 -24.83 -2.20 6.88
N ALA A 286 -25.89 -2.98 6.67
CA ALA A 286 -26.05 -3.80 5.47
C ALA A 286 -26.26 -2.89 4.25
N PHE A 287 -25.16 -2.48 3.61
CA PHE A 287 -25.13 -1.64 2.41
C PHE A 287 -25.90 -2.21 1.20
N ARG A 288 -26.38 -3.46 1.27
CA ARG A 288 -27.18 -4.12 0.22
C ARG A 288 -28.62 -3.62 0.12
N ALA A 289 -29.12 -2.86 1.09
CA ALA A 289 -30.52 -2.41 1.14
C ALA A 289 -30.72 -0.92 0.77
N LEU A 290 -29.69 -0.23 0.28
CA LEU A 290 -29.79 1.19 -0.11
C LEU A 290 -30.41 1.32 -1.50
N ASN A 291 -31.59 1.94 -1.56
CA ASN A 291 -32.08 2.53 -2.81
C ASN A 291 -31.29 3.82 -3.06
N ILE A 292 -30.36 3.79 -4.01
CA ILE A 292 -29.64 4.98 -4.48
C ILE A 292 -30.69 5.96 -5.02
N ARG A 293 -31.11 6.93 -4.20
CA ARG A 293 -31.92 8.05 -4.66
C ARG A 293 -30.97 9.04 -5.30
N ALA A 294 -31.13 9.26 -6.61
CA ALA A 294 -30.50 10.39 -7.28
C ALA A 294 -30.88 11.67 -6.52
N ALA A 295 -29.88 12.51 -6.26
CA ALA A 295 -30.09 13.83 -5.66
C ALA A 295 -31.20 14.56 -6.43
N LYS A 296 -32.11 15.18 -5.68
CA LYS A 296 -33.30 15.86 -6.19
C LYS A 296 -32.85 17.07 -7.02
N GLN A 297 -32.80 16.92 -8.35
CA GLN A 297 -32.77 18.09 -9.23
C GLN A 297 -34.09 18.84 -9.01
N GLU A 298 -34.01 20.06 -8.49
CA GLU A 298 -35.17 20.95 -8.42
C GLU A 298 -35.72 21.20 -9.84
N PRO A 299 -36.99 20.92 -10.11
CA PRO A 299 -37.60 21.24 -11.39
C PRO A 299 -38.06 22.70 -11.36
N GLY A 300 -37.33 23.60 -12.02
CA GLY A 300 -37.88 24.93 -12.33
C GLY A 300 -36.88 26.08 -12.48
N ALA A 301 -35.98 26.02 -13.45
CA ALA A 301 -35.47 27.24 -14.09
C ALA A 301 -35.61 27.08 -15.61
N ASN A 302 -36.53 27.84 -16.16
CA ASN A 302 -36.95 27.84 -17.54
C ASN A 302 -35.77 28.23 -18.46
N ILE A 303 -35.17 27.26 -19.18
CA ILE A 303 -34.21 27.55 -20.24
C ILE A 303 -35.01 27.76 -21.53
N PRO A 304 -35.01 28.96 -22.14
CA PRO A 304 -35.63 29.15 -23.44
C PRO A 304 -34.80 28.43 -24.51
N LYS A 305 -35.48 27.65 -25.36
CA LYS A 305 -34.97 27.14 -26.63
C LYS A 305 -34.29 28.26 -27.44
N PRO A 306 -33.08 28.10 -27.99
CA PRO A 306 -32.61 28.97 -29.03
C PRO A 306 -33.24 28.53 -30.36
N ALA A 307 -34.22 29.32 -30.81
CA ALA A 307 -34.62 29.38 -32.20
C ALA A 307 -33.85 30.54 -32.86
N GLY A 308 -33.34 30.30 -34.07
CA GLY A 308 -32.92 31.37 -34.98
C GLY A 308 -31.42 31.61 -35.03
N ALA A 309 -30.81 31.11 -36.10
CA ALA A 309 -29.52 31.54 -36.59
C ALA A 309 -29.54 33.04 -36.89
N LEU A 310 -28.62 33.79 -36.27
CA LEU A 310 -28.07 35.03 -36.81
C LEU A 310 -26.56 34.99 -36.61
N ALA A 311 -25.85 35.05 -37.73
CA ALA A 311 -24.41 35.08 -37.83
C ALA A 311 -23.85 36.38 -37.23
N VAL A 312 -22.78 36.27 -36.44
CA VAL A 312 -21.86 37.37 -36.13
C VAL A 312 -20.43 36.86 -36.36
N PRO A 313 -19.53 37.63 -37.00
CA PRO A 313 -18.27 37.13 -37.55
C PRO A 313 -17.17 37.02 -36.50
N LEU A 314 -16.23 36.11 -36.75
CA LEU A 314 -14.94 35.99 -36.03
C LEU A 314 -14.07 37.25 -36.23
N PRO A 315 -13.28 37.67 -35.22
CA PRO A 315 -12.29 38.72 -35.39
C PRO A 315 -11.12 38.23 -36.26
N VAL A 316 -10.81 39.00 -37.30
CA VAL A 316 -9.68 38.82 -38.21
C VAL A 316 -8.41 39.37 -37.54
N ALA A 317 -7.34 38.58 -37.49
CA ALA A 317 -6.00 39.04 -37.17
C ALA A 317 -5.41 39.83 -38.36
N PRO A 318 -4.75 40.99 -38.16
CA PRO A 318 -4.13 41.71 -39.26
C PRO A 318 -2.79 41.07 -39.67
N ALA A 319 -2.70 40.74 -40.96
CA ALA A 319 -1.47 40.39 -41.64
C ALA A 319 -0.67 41.66 -41.98
N VAL A 320 0.61 41.70 -41.62
CA VAL A 320 1.58 42.64 -42.19
C VAL A 320 2.51 41.85 -43.10
N SER A 321 2.52 42.22 -44.38
CA SER A 321 3.37 41.64 -45.43
C SER A 321 4.72 42.34 -45.47
N TYR A 322 5.80 41.59 -45.70
CA TYR A 322 6.94 42.11 -46.46
C TYR A 322 7.42 41.05 -47.45
N GLY A 323 7.51 41.45 -48.71
CA GLY A 323 8.07 40.67 -49.79
C GLY A 323 9.40 41.25 -50.29
N LYS A 324 10.14 40.34 -50.95
CA LYS A 324 11.17 40.52 -52.00
C LYS A 324 12.64 40.82 -51.61
N SER A 325 13.43 39.74 -51.71
CA SER A 325 14.61 39.49 -52.59
C SER A 325 15.87 40.37 -52.54
N LEU A 326 16.94 39.74 -52.01
CA LEU A 326 18.36 39.62 -52.43
C LEU A 326 19.16 40.82 -52.98
N PRO A 327 20.43 40.94 -52.53
CA PRO A 327 21.56 40.72 -53.46
C PRO A 327 22.70 39.82 -52.93
N LYS A 328 23.48 39.29 -53.90
CA LYS A 328 24.68 38.42 -53.80
C LYS A 328 25.91 39.10 -53.16
N ALA A 329 26.76 38.31 -52.47
CA ALA A 329 28.14 37.94 -52.88
C ALA A 329 29.06 37.52 -51.68
N GLN A 330 29.72 36.36 -51.82
CA GLN A 330 30.95 35.92 -51.13
C GLN A 330 32.20 36.62 -51.74
N PRO A 331 33.48 36.39 -51.31
CA PRO A 331 34.05 35.50 -50.26
C PRO A 331 35.12 36.16 -49.33
N ALA A 332 35.59 35.44 -48.28
CA ALA A 332 37.01 35.12 -48.03
C ALA A 332 37.37 34.75 -46.56
N THR A 333 37.92 33.52 -46.41
CA THR A 333 39.08 33.07 -45.58
C THR A 333 39.20 33.39 -44.08
N ALA A 334 39.25 32.33 -43.26
CA ALA A 334 40.37 31.91 -42.37
C ALA A 334 39.85 30.85 -41.36
N SER A 335 40.12 29.55 -41.52
CA SER A 335 41.26 28.80 -40.95
C SER A 335 41.25 28.67 -39.42
N LEU A 336 40.96 27.46 -38.91
CA LEU A 336 41.52 26.97 -37.64
C LEU A 336 41.83 25.47 -37.75
N ILE A 337 42.90 25.12 -37.04
CA ILE A 337 43.82 24.01 -37.24
C ILE A 337 43.38 22.77 -36.44
N VAL A 338 43.73 21.62 -37.00
CA VAL A 338 43.55 20.25 -36.51
C VAL A 338 44.50 19.92 -35.36
N GLU A 339 44.07 19.09 -34.42
CA GLU A 339 44.97 18.11 -33.79
C GLU A 339 44.22 16.79 -33.54
N GLU A 340 44.78 15.69 -34.09
CA GLU A 340 44.31 14.30 -33.95
C GLU A 340 44.79 13.67 -32.63
N PRO A 341 44.32 12.45 -32.30
CA PRO A 341 45.21 11.31 -32.55
C PRO A 341 44.54 10.10 -33.23
N SER A 342 45.36 9.37 -33.99
CA SER A 342 45.09 8.14 -34.75
C SER A 342 45.09 6.85 -33.85
N PRO A 343 45.12 5.59 -34.38
CA PRO A 343 43.98 4.68 -34.40
C PRO A 343 44.23 3.31 -33.68
N VAL A 344 43.40 2.31 -34.01
CA VAL A 344 43.68 0.86 -34.21
C VAL A 344 42.69 -0.11 -33.47
N ILE A 345 42.13 -1.02 -34.28
CA ILE A 345 41.58 -2.39 -34.05
C ILE A 345 40.08 -2.58 -33.77
N THR A 346 39.38 -3.02 -34.84
CA THR A 346 38.15 -3.84 -34.84
C THR A 346 38.38 -5.26 -34.29
N PRO A 347 37.35 -5.90 -33.71
CA PRO A 347 36.73 -7.00 -34.45
C PRO A 347 35.19 -7.07 -34.37
N THR A 348 34.60 -7.27 -35.55
CA THR A 348 33.63 -8.33 -35.89
C THR A 348 32.28 -8.43 -35.17
N ALA A 349 31.28 -7.84 -35.82
CA ALA A 349 30.01 -8.42 -36.30
C ALA A 349 29.23 -9.45 -35.44
N ALA A 350 28.01 -9.06 -35.07
CA ALA A 350 26.81 -9.89 -35.22
C ALA A 350 25.66 -9.02 -35.74
N GLN A 351 25.04 -9.45 -36.82
CA GLN A 351 24.01 -8.76 -37.59
C GLN A 351 22.66 -8.78 -36.86
N SER A 352 21.99 -7.63 -36.78
CA SER A 352 20.55 -7.55 -36.56
C SER A 352 19.89 -6.91 -37.78
N LEU A 353 19.00 -7.68 -38.41
CA LEU A 353 18.22 -7.30 -39.58
C LEU A 353 17.17 -6.25 -39.20
N THR A 354 17.19 -5.14 -39.92
CA THR A 354 16.15 -4.11 -39.99
C THR A 354 14.85 -4.65 -40.58
N ILE A 355 13.72 -4.32 -39.96
CA ILE A 355 12.38 -4.34 -40.59
C ILE A 355 11.82 -2.89 -40.51
N PRO A 356 11.22 -2.35 -41.58
CA PRO A 356 10.75 -0.96 -41.61
C PRO A 356 9.40 -0.78 -40.88
N ALA A 357 9.25 0.37 -40.24
CA ALA A 357 7.99 0.84 -39.66
C ALA A 357 7.00 1.28 -40.76
N PRO A 358 5.68 0.97 -40.65
CA PRO A 358 4.68 1.61 -41.47
C PRO A 358 3.94 2.73 -40.73
N GLU A 359 3.65 3.74 -41.55
CA GLU A 359 3.00 5.02 -41.34
C GLU A 359 1.49 4.89 -41.02
N VAL A 360 0.94 5.85 -40.28
CA VAL A 360 -0.41 5.84 -39.70
C VAL A 360 -1.42 6.53 -40.64
N ALA A 361 -2.51 5.83 -40.98
CA ALA A 361 -3.73 6.41 -41.54
C ALA A 361 -4.98 5.70 -40.95
N PRO A 362 -6.16 6.36 -40.86
CA PRO A 362 -7.24 5.96 -39.96
C PRO A 362 -8.10 4.82 -40.52
N VAL A 363 -8.41 3.82 -39.70
CA VAL A 363 -9.14 2.60 -40.10
C VAL A 363 -10.61 2.69 -39.69
N SER A 364 -11.49 2.44 -40.66
CA SER A 364 -12.94 2.36 -40.50
C SER A 364 -13.41 1.08 -39.82
N ILE A 365 -14.61 1.13 -39.22
CA ILE A 365 -15.24 0.16 -38.31
C ILE A 365 -15.53 -1.24 -38.93
N GLY A 366 -15.08 -1.53 -40.16
CA GLY A 366 -15.23 -2.84 -40.82
C GLY A 366 -14.14 -3.88 -40.50
N SER A 367 -12.98 -3.47 -39.99
CA SER A 367 -11.80 -4.37 -39.85
C SER A 367 -11.78 -5.20 -38.56
N LEU A 368 -12.52 -4.81 -37.51
CA LEU A 368 -12.56 -5.56 -36.25
C LEU A 368 -13.30 -6.90 -36.38
N LYS A 369 -14.26 -7.00 -37.30
CA LYS A 369 -15.02 -8.25 -37.51
C LYS A 369 -14.19 -9.30 -38.26
N SER A 370 -13.40 -8.86 -39.25
CA SER A 370 -12.49 -9.75 -39.99
C SER A 370 -11.25 -10.14 -39.18
N ILE A 371 -10.81 -9.29 -38.24
CA ILE A 371 -9.79 -9.64 -37.25
C ILE A 371 -10.35 -10.63 -36.22
N ARG A 372 -11.59 -10.45 -35.74
CA ARG A 372 -12.26 -11.43 -34.85
C ARG A 372 -12.46 -12.78 -35.53
N GLU A 373 -12.87 -12.82 -36.80
CA GLU A 373 -13.01 -14.06 -37.56
C GLU A 373 -11.66 -14.72 -37.88
N LYS A 374 -10.59 -13.94 -38.13
CA LYS A 374 -9.24 -14.48 -38.30
C LYS A 374 -8.65 -15.02 -37.00
N ILE A 375 -8.90 -14.36 -35.87
CA ILE A 375 -8.51 -14.84 -34.54
C ILE A 375 -9.30 -16.10 -34.19
N ALA A 376 -10.60 -16.14 -34.45
CA ALA A 376 -11.42 -17.34 -34.26
C ALA A 376 -10.97 -18.53 -35.13
N ARG A 377 -10.46 -18.28 -36.35
CA ARG A 377 -9.89 -19.32 -37.23
C ARG A 377 -8.44 -19.70 -36.89
N GLN A 378 -7.67 -18.82 -36.23
CA GLN A 378 -6.31 -19.14 -35.78
C GLN A 378 -6.27 -19.95 -34.48
N TYR A 379 -7.34 -19.91 -33.67
CA TYR A 379 -7.49 -20.77 -32.50
C TYR A 379 -8.07 -22.17 -32.81
N SER A 380 -8.38 -22.49 -34.07
CA SER A 380 -8.77 -23.84 -34.48
C SER A 380 -7.60 -24.64 -35.06
N THR A 381 -6.41 -24.54 -34.45
CA THR A 381 -5.39 -25.58 -34.62
C THR A 381 -5.65 -26.65 -33.57
N ALA A 382 -5.98 -27.83 -34.07
CA ALA A 382 -6.46 -28.99 -33.31
C ALA A 382 -5.59 -29.28 -32.08
N SER A 383 -6.17 -29.06 -30.91
CA SER A 383 -5.79 -29.78 -29.71
C SER A 383 -7.09 -30.19 -29.05
N THR A 384 -7.52 -31.41 -29.34
CA THR A 384 -8.73 -32.02 -28.79
C THR A 384 -8.64 -31.95 -27.27
N SER A 385 -9.37 -31.03 -26.63
CA SER A 385 -9.49 -31.00 -25.17
C SER A 385 -10.15 -32.31 -24.76
N LEU A 386 -9.52 -33.08 -23.87
CA LEU A 386 -10.22 -34.24 -23.31
C LEU A 386 -11.41 -33.71 -22.49
N PRO A 387 -12.62 -34.25 -22.67
CA PRO A 387 -13.76 -33.86 -21.86
C PRO A 387 -13.49 -34.24 -20.40
N LEU A 388 -13.89 -33.37 -19.47
CA LEU A 388 -13.77 -33.60 -18.03
C LEU A 388 -14.80 -34.66 -17.61
N ASN A 389 -14.45 -35.95 -17.75
CA ASN A 389 -15.24 -37.05 -17.22
C ASN A 389 -14.66 -37.55 -15.89
N ILE A 390 -15.51 -38.16 -15.06
CA ILE A 390 -15.11 -38.62 -13.72
C ILE A 390 -14.00 -39.68 -13.77
N GLU A 391 -13.98 -40.52 -14.81
CA GLU A 391 -12.98 -41.57 -14.99
C GLU A 391 -11.58 -40.99 -15.29
N ALA A 392 -11.47 -40.04 -16.21
CA ALA A 392 -10.20 -39.37 -16.52
C ALA A 392 -9.76 -38.46 -15.38
N LEU A 393 -10.70 -37.83 -14.66
CA LEU A 393 -10.39 -37.03 -13.47
C LEU A 393 -9.78 -37.90 -12.37
N THR A 394 -10.36 -39.08 -12.13
CA THR A 394 -9.84 -40.06 -11.16
C THR A 394 -8.47 -40.60 -11.60
N ALA A 395 -8.25 -40.83 -12.89
CA ALA A 395 -6.96 -41.24 -13.42
C ALA A 395 -5.88 -40.15 -13.24
N CYS A 396 -6.22 -38.89 -13.55
CA CYS A 396 -5.33 -37.75 -13.35
C CYS A 396 -5.03 -37.52 -11.86
N TRP A 397 -6.03 -37.70 -10.98
CA TRP A 397 -5.86 -37.61 -9.53
C TRP A 397 -4.88 -38.65 -9.00
N LYS A 398 -5.00 -39.90 -9.47
CA LYS A 398 -4.05 -40.99 -9.15
C LYS A 398 -2.64 -40.70 -9.65
N GLN A 399 -2.48 -40.13 -10.84
CA GLN A 399 -1.16 -39.73 -11.37
C GLN A 399 -0.52 -38.64 -10.49
N TYR A 400 -1.31 -37.66 -10.04
CA TYR A 400 -0.81 -36.62 -9.15
C TYR A 400 -0.40 -37.19 -7.78
N MET A 401 -1.17 -38.12 -7.23
CA MET A 401 -0.79 -38.81 -5.98
C MET A 401 0.56 -39.54 -6.09
N GLU A 402 0.89 -40.11 -7.25
CA GLU A 402 2.18 -40.78 -7.46
C GLU A 402 3.36 -39.79 -7.53
N ILE A 403 3.13 -38.60 -8.08
CA ILE A 403 4.09 -37.49 -8.03
C ILE A 403 4.34 -37.06 -6.57
N LEU A 404 3.28 -36.95 -5.77
CA LEU A 404 3.39 -36.59 -4.35
C LEU A 404 4.12 -37.66 -3.52
N LYS A 405 3.92 -38.96 -3.83
CA LYS A 405 4.70 -40.05 -3.22
C LYS A 405 6.19 -39.94 -3.54
N THR A 406 6.53 -39.60 -4.78
CA THR A 406 7.93 -39.42 -5.21
C THR A 406 8.60 -38.25 -4.49
N ARG A 407 7.82 -37.23 -4.11
CA ARG A 407 8.26 -36.07 -3.31
C ARG A 407 8.31 -36.34 -1.79
N LYS A 408 8.08 -37.58 -1.33
CA LYS A 408 8.07 -38.00 0.09
C LYS A 408 7.02 -37.30 0.96
N GLN A 409 5.93 -36.80 0.38
CA GLN A 409 4.85 -36.12 1.12
C GLN A 409 3.73 -37.11 1.55
N HIS A 410 4.06 -38.06 2.45
CA HIS A 410 3.14 -39.13 2.84
C HIS A 410 1.83 -38.64 3.48
N SER A 411 1.87 -37.58 4.29
CA SER A 411 0.68 -36.99 4.91
C SER A 411 -0.27 -36.39 3.87
N THR A 412 0.27 -35.69 2.86
CA THR A 412 -0.54 -35.11 1.77
C THR A 412 -1.19 -36.20 0.92
N VAL A 413 -0.46 -37.28 0.59
CA VAL A 413 -0.99 -38.42 -0.18
C VAL A 413 -2.18 -39.06 0.54
N SER A 414 -2.09 -39.26 1.86
CA SER A 414 -3.19 -39.82 2.66
C SER A 414 -4.45 -38.95 2.60
N ASN A 415 -4.28 -37.62 2.66
CA ASN A 415 -5.39 -36.67 2.57
C ASN A 415 -6.02 -36.61 1.17
N PHE A 416 -5.21 -36.77 0.11
CA PHE A 416 -5.72 -36.86 -1.27
C PHE A 416 -6.45 -38.18 -1.52
N SER A 417 -6.08 -39.28 -0.87
CA SER A 417 -6.77 -40.58 -1.02
C SER A 417 -8.12 -40.65 -0.30
N MET A 418 -8.33 -39.81 0.71
CA MET A 418 -9.59 -39.72 1.47
C MET A 418 -10.55 -38.67 0.88
N ALA A 419 -10.22 -38.06 -0.25
CA ALA A 419 -11.03 -37.04 -0.89
C ALA A 419 -11.81 -37.65 -2.06
N ASP A 420 -13.11 -37.38 -2.12
CA ASP A 420 -13.96 -37.80 -3.23
C ASP A 420 -14.12 -36.68 -4.25
N LEU A 421 -14.32 -37.06 -5.52
CA LEU A 421 -14.38 -36.14 -6.65
C LEU A 421 -15.75 -36.21 -7.31
N GLN A 422 -16.35 -35.06 -7.58
CA GLN A 422 -17.60 -34.95 -8.33
C GLN A 422 -17.45 -33.93 -9.46
N VAL A 423 -17.83 -34.28 -10.68
CA VAL A 423 -17.79 -33.34 -11.82
C VAL A 423 -19.06 -32.50 -11.81
N LEU A 424 -18.92 -31.17 -11.82
CA LEU A 424 -20.07 -30.24 -11.81
C LEU A 424 -20.42 -29.77 -13.23
N ASP A 425 -19.42 -29.40 -14.02
CA ASP A 425 -19.58 -28.93 -15.39
C ASP A 425 -18.35 -29.28 -16.25
N GLU A 426 -18.34 -28.86 -17.53
CA GLU A 426 -17.27 -29.18 -18.49
C GLU A 426 -15.87 -28.66 -18.08
N ASN A 427 -15.79 -27.70 -17.16
CA ASN A 427 -14.56 -27.04 -16.72
C ASN A 427 -14.41 -26.96 -15.19
N CYS A 428 -15.30 -27.56 -14.41
CA CYS A 428 -15.34 -27.45 -12.96
C CYS A 428 -15.70 -28.78 -12.32
N PHE A 429 -14.91 -29.15 -11.31
CA PHE A 429 -15.20 -30.29 -10.44
C PHE A 429 -15.14 -29.86 -8.97
N GLN A 430 -15.72 -30.69 -8.12
CA GLN A 430 -15.82 -30.51 -6.69
C GLN A 430 -14.99 -31.58 -5.99
N ILE A 431 -14.24 -31.16 -4.97
CA ILE A 431 -13.46 -32.02 -4.08
C ILE A 431 -14.20 -32.07 -2.75
N LEU A 432 -14.71 -33.25 -2.42
CA LEU A 432 -15.35 -33.53 -1.15
C LEU A 432 -14.28 -33.87 -0.11
N VAL A 433 -14.28 -33.13 0.99
CA VAL A 433 -13.32 -33.27 2.09
C VAL A 433 -14.07 -33.57 3.39
N ALA A 434 -13.51 -34.44 4.22
CA ALA A 434 -14.06 -34.83 5.51
C ALA A 434 -13.92 -33.74 6.58
N ASN A 435 -12.86 -32.93 6.52
CA ASN A 435 -12.62 -31.88 7.52
C ASN A 435 -11.75 -30.72 7.01
N SER A 436 -11.73 -29.63 7.77
CA SER A 436 -10.94 -28.43 7.49
C SER A 436 -9.43 -28.69 7.40
N MET A 437 -8.93 -29.72 8.09
CA MET A 437 -7.50 -30.10 8.05
C MET A 437 -7.12 -30.70 6.70
N GLN A 438 -7.92 -31.64 6.18
CA GLN A 438 -7.75 -32.25 4.86
C GLN A 438 -7.79 -31.18 3.74
N ARG A 439 -8.71 -30.21 3.85
CA ARG A 439 -8.78 -29.08 2.93
C ARG A 439 -7.46 -28.31 2.85
N LYS A 440 -6.85 -27.97 4.00
CA LYS A 440 -5.57 -27.24 4.05
C LYS A 440 -4.42 -28.00 3.37
N PHE A 441 -4.37 -29.33 3.52
CA PHE A 441 -3.37 -30.15 2.84
C PHE A 441 -3.53 -30.13 1.32
N ILE A 442 -4.76 -30.22 0.81
CA ILE A 442 -5.04 -30.16 -0.64
C ILE A 442 -4.82 -28.75 -1.18
N GLU A 443 -5.16 -27.72 -0.41
CA GLU A 443 -5.02 -26.31 -0.80
C GLU A 443 -3.55 -25.86 -0.86
N THR A 444 -2.67 -26.47 -0.06
CA THR A 444 -1.21 -26.23 -0.12
C THR A 444 -0.62 -26.67 -1.47
N GLU A 445 -1.16 -27.74 -2.09
CA GLU A 445 -0.72 -28.27 -3.38
C GLU A 445 -1.53 -27.69 -4.57
N ARG A 446 -2.36 -26.66 -4.35
CA ARG A 446 -3.26 -26.07 -5.36
C ARG A 446 -2.55 -25.72 -6.67
N ALA A 447 -1.40 -25.07 -6.61
CA ALA A 447 -0.68 -24.63 -7.79
C ALA A 447 -0.21 -25.82 -8.65
N GLY A 448 0.38 -26.84 -8.01
CA GLY A 448 0.86 -28.04 -8.70
C GLY A 448 -0.28 -28.92 -9.24
N LEU A 449 -1.38 -29.02 -8.49
CA LEU A 449 -2.56 -29.77 -8.90
C LEU A 449 -3.22 -29.15 -10.14
N ILE A 450 -3.39 -27.82 -10.16
CA ILE A 450 -3.98 -27.10 -11.31
C ILE A 450 -3.10 -27.25 -12.54
N GLU A 451 -1.78 -27.09 -12.41
CA GLU A 451 -0.84 -27.26 -13.52
C GLU A 451 -0.91 -28.68 -14.12
N HIS A 452 -1.00 -29.69 -13.26
CA HIS A 452 -1.11 -31.09 -13.70
C HIS A 452 -2.44 -31.36 -14.43
N LEU A 453 -3.56 -30.85 -13.91
CA LEU A 453 -4.88 -30.97 -14.54
C LEU A 453 -4.95 -30.25 -15.89
N MET A 454 -4.42 -29.03 -15.97
CA MET A 454 -4.38 -28.26 -17.23
C MET A 454 -3.55 -28.97 -18.29
N LYS A 455 -2.45 -29.61 -17.89
CA LYS A 455 -1.59 -30.39 -18.80
C LYS A 455 -2.24 -31.69 -19.24
N TYR A 456 -2.94 -32.39 -18.33
CA TYR A 456 -3.56 -33.68 -18.62
C TYR A 456 -4.78 -33.55 -19.56
N PHE A 457 -5.66 -32.59 -19.29
CA PHE A 457 -6.87 -32.36 -20.09
C PHE A 457 -6.65 -31.41 -21.28
N ASN A 458 -5.46 -30.80 -21.35
CA ASN A 458 -5.12 -29.76 -22.32
C ASN A 458 -6.17 -28.63 -22.34
N ASN A 459 -6.64 -28.26 -21.15
CA ASN A 459 -7.70 -27.29 -20.92
C ASN A 459 -7.27 -26.29 -19.85
N ARG A 460 -7.08 -25.03 -20.26
CA ARG A 460 -6.64 -23.92 -19.40
C ARG A 460 -7.76 -23.31 -18.57
N GLY A 461 -9.00 -23.77 -18.73
CA GLY A 461 -10.18 -23.29 -18.01
C GLY A 461 -10.57 -24.12 -16.77
N ILE A 462 -9.85 -25.21 -16.47
CA ILE A 462 -10.24 -26.13 -15.38
C ILE A 462 -10.10 -25.43 -14.02
N SER A 463 -11.17 -25.47 -13.24
CA SER A 463 -11.22 -24.98 -11.86
C SER A 463 -11.83 -26.03 -10.93
N TYR A 464 -11.63 -25.88 -9.62
CA TYR A 464 -12.26 -26.75 -8.63
C TYR A 464 -12.74 -25.98 -7.41
N LYS A 465 -13.76 -26.54 -6.75
CA LYS A 465 -14.36 -26.05 -5.50
C LYS A 465 -14.29 -27.15 -4.42
N PHE A 466 -14.34 -26.75 -3.16
CA PHE A 466 -14.44 -27.69 -2.03
C PHE A 466 -15.89 -27.79 -1.54
N ALA A 467 -16.29 -28.98 -1.10
CA ALA A 467 -17.45 -29.18 -0.22
C ALA A 467 -17.11 -30.15 0.91
N GLU A 468 -17.87 -30.05 2.00
CA GLU A 468 -17.77 -30.96 3.14
C GLU A 468 -18.62 -32.20 2.88
N MET A 469 -18.15 -33.38 3.27
CA MET A 469 -18.98 -34.58 3.27
C MET A 469 -20.01 -34.47 4.39
N GLU A 470 -21.31 -34.52 4.05
CA GLU A 470 -22.38 -34.67 5.03
C GLU A 470 -22.39 -36.15 5.47
N ASP A 471 -22.22 -36.42 6.77
CA ASP A 471 -22.39 -37.75 7.34
C ASP A 471 -23.89 -38.10 7.30
N ASP A 472 -24.31 -38.92 6.33
CA ASP A 472 -25.62 -39.58 6.33
C ASP A 472 -25.63 -40.65 7.46
N GLU A 473 -25.96 -40.25 8.70
CA GLU A 473 -26.49 -41.16 9.71
C GLU A 473 -27.95 -41.50 9.36
N THR A 474 -28.13 -42.60 8.63
CA THR A 474 -29.42 -43.27 8.46
C THR A 474 -29.94 -43.82 9.77
N GLU A 475 -31.15 -43.39 10.12
CA GLU A 475 -32.31 -44.20 10.55
C GLU A 475 -32.00 -45.62 11.05
N ASP A 476 -32.13 -45.82 12.37
CA ASP A 476 -32.53 -47.10 12.95
C ASP A 476 -33.36 -46.81 14.21
N ASP A 477 -34.66 -46.55 14.01
CA ASP A 477 -35.67 -46.53 15.05
C ASP A 477 -36.93 -47.21 14.50
N SER A 478 -36.97 -48.55 14.63
CA SER A 478 -38.17 -49.37 14.56
C SER A 478 -38.06 -50.59 15.46
#